data_AF-A0A0J1IF19-F1
#
_entry.id   AF-A0A0J1IF19-F1
#
_cell.length_a   1.000
_cell.length_b   1.000
_cell.length_c   1.000
_cell.angle_alpha   90.00
_cell.angle_beta   90.00
_cell.angle_gamma   90.00
#
_symmetry.space_group_name_H-M   'P 1'
#
loop_
_entity.id
_entity.type
_entity.pdbx_description
1 polymer ?
#
loop_
_entity_poly.entity_id
_entity_poly.type
_entity_poly.pdbx_seq_one_letter_code
_entity_poly.pdbx_strand_id
1 'polypeptide(L)'
;MPLTNELNMKKMELQMTEQQADILQSKLKSTGSETSSNTIELQKKIPVKRLLEQALLEIEKAEIISDTNILEISVNGSNADEEVANGEVTTADKAIDDANKEENREADEKKNTEEIVLPNGIHQTTINMLGEASTYFELEKFLEKIESSQRIMTVDSLNITGPKEIIAVEESDQQIDFELTVSVYYYPTLNDLIEDLPQLDTPKVSERKNPFDTGTLENSKDQ
;
A
#
# COMPACT_ATOMS: atom_id res chain seq x y z
N MET A 1 -71.97 -4.36 8.73
CA MET A 1 -70.67 -3.70 8.48
C MET A 1 -69.52 -4.38 9.25
N PRO A 2 -69.16 -5.66 8.97
CA PRO A 2 -67.99 -6.30 9.60
C PRO A 2 -66.74 -6.32 8.70
N LEU A 3 -66.92 -6.35 7.36
CA LEU A 3 -65.84 -6.45 6.37
C LEU A 3 -64.92 -5.23 6.34
N THR A 4 -65.46 -4.05 6.69
CA THR A 4 -64.70 -2.79 6.79
C THR A 4 -63.77 -2.77 8.00
N ASN A 5 -64.09 -3.51 9.06
CA ASN A 5 -63.27 -3.60 10.26
C ASN A 5 -62.07 -4.53 10.02
N GLU A 6 -62.29 -5.67 9.38
CA GLU A 6 -61.23 -6.60 8.99
C GLU A 6 -60.22 -5.97 8.03
N LEU A 7 -60.71 -5.18 7.06
CA LEU A 7 -59.85 -4.41 6.16
C LEU A 7 -59.00 -3.37 6.92
N ASN A 8 -59.58 -2.71 7.93
CA ASN A 8 -58.87 -1.73 8.76
C ASN A 8 -57.78 -2.39 9.62
N MET A 9 -58.09 -3.54 10.22
CA MET A 9 -57.14 -4.35 10.99
C MET A 9 -55.97 -4.82 10.13
N LYS A 10 -56.25 -5.35 8.93
CA LYS A 10 -55.22 -5.81 8.00
C LYS A 10 -54.34 -4.67 7.49
N LYS A 11 -54.90 -3.47 7.33
CA LYS A 11 -54.13 -2.26 6.99
C LYS A 11 -53.22 -1.83 8.14
N MET A 12 -53.71 -1.90 9.38
CA MET A 12 -52.92 -1.60 10.58
C MET A 12 -51.76 -2.61 10.76
N GLU A 13 -52.03 -3.89 10.52
CA GLU A 13 -51.01 -4.95 10.52
C GLU A 13 -49.94 -4.73 9.44
N LEU A 14 -50.35 -4.38 8.22
CA LEU A 14 -49.42 -4.06 7.13
C LEU A 14 -48.55 -2.85 7.48
N GLN A 15 -49.16 -1.76 7.97
CA GLN A 15 -48.42 -0.57 8.39
C GLN A 15 -47.43 -0.88 9.53
N MET A 16 -47.83 -1.73 10.49
CA MET A 16 -46.96 -2.14 11.58
C MET A 16 -45.81 -3.03 11.08
N THR A 17 -46.04 -3.84 10.05
CA THR A 17 -45.02 -4.66 9.40
C THR A 17 -44.06 -3.81 8.58
N GLU A 18 -44.56 -2.80 7.85
CA GLU A 18 -43.74 -1.81 7.15
C GLU A 18 -42.85 -1.02 8.12
N GLN A 19 -43.40 -0.55 9.24
CA GLN A 19 -42.61 0.13 10.27
C GLN A 19 -41.53 -0.77 10.87
N GLN A 20 -41.84 -2.04 11.12
CA GLN A 20 -40.84 -3.01 11.58
C GLN A 20 -39.76 -3.25 10.53
N ALA A 21 -40.12 -3.36 9.25
CA ALA A 21 -39.17 -3.52 8.15
C ALA A 21 -38.24 -2.30 8.02
N ASP A 22 -38.77 -1.08 8.18
CA ASP A 22 -37.98 0.16 8.13
C ASP A 22 -37.03 0.30 9.32
N ILE A 23 -37.46 -0.12 10.52
CA ILE A 23 -36.58 -0.23 11.71
C ILE A 23 -35.46 -1.25 11.47
N LEU A 24 -35.78 -2.40 10.87
CA LEU A 24 -34.77 -3.43 10.55
C LEU A 24 -33.79 -2.93 9.48
N GLN A 25 -34.27 -2.23 8.45
CA GLN A 25 -33.45 -1.69 7.38
C GLN A 25 -32.53 -0.56 7.89
N SER A 26 -33.02 0.33 8.74
CA SER A 26 -32.19 1.37 9.37
C SER A 26 -31.14 0.77 10.30
N LYS A 27 -31.49 -0.26 11.08
CA LYS A 27 -30.52 -0.97 11.93
C LYS A 27 -29.44 -1.67 11.11
N LEU A 28 -29.80 -2.31 9.99
CA LEU A 28 -28.85 -2.97 9.10
C LEU A 28 -27.89 -1.96 8.45
N LYS A 29 -28.39 -0.80 8.02
CA LYS A 29 -27.58 0.30 7.49
C LYS A 29 -26.62 0.88 8.53
N SER A 30 -27.07 1.06 9.78
CA SER A 30 -26.19 1.54 10.86
C SER A 30 -25.14 0.53 11.29
N THR A 31 -25.47 -0.76 11.34
CA THR A 31 -24.50 -1.81 11.72
C THR A 31 -23.47 -2.05 10.64
N GLY A 32 -23.86 -1.99 9.35
CA GLY A 32 -22.92 -2.14 8.23
C GLY A 32 -21.83 -1.06 8.20
N SER A 33 -22.16 0.18 8.57
CA SER A 33 -21.21 1.32 8.57
C SER A 33 -20.12 1.22 9.65
N GLU A 34 -20.43 0.63 10.81
CA GLU A 34 -19.45 0.47 11.90
C GLU A 34 -18.53 -0.74 11.65
N THR A 35 -19.02 -1.75 10.93
CA THR A 35 -18.18 -2.88 10.50
C THR A 35 -17.25 -2.51 9.36
N SER A 36 -17.70 -1.70 8.39
CA SER A 36 -16.86 -1.28 7.26
C SER A 36 -15.74 -0.34 7.71
N SER A 37 -15.99 0.60 8.62
CA SER A 37 -14.94 1.45 9.19
C SER A 37 -13.87 0.63 9.91
N ASN A 38 -14.28 -0.37 10.70
CA ASN A 38 -13.35 -1.27 11.37
C ASN A 38 -12.52 -2.11 10.39
N THR A 39 -13.16 -2.63 9.33
CA THR A 39 -12.47 -3.36 8.26
C THR A 39 -11.43 -2.49 7.55
N ILE A 40 -11.77 -1.25 7.21
CA ILE A 40 -10.84 -0.30 6.57
C ILE A 40 -9.62 -0.02 7.48
N GLU A 41 -9.83 0.19 8.78
CA GLU A 41 -8.72 0.42 9.73
C GLU A 41 -7.81 -0.81 9.87
N LEU A 42 -8.37 -2.03 9.78
CA LEU A 42 -7.57 -3.26 9.75
C LEU A 42 -6.78 -3.40 8.44
N GLN A 43 -7.38 -3.04 7.31
CA GLN A 43 -6.72 -3.10 6.00
C GLN A 43 -5.60 -2.07 5.84
N LYS A 44 -5.65 -0.94 6.54
CA LYS A 44 -4.50 -0.02 6.65
C LYS A 44 -3.27 -0.69 7.28
N LYS A 45 -3.49 -1.63 8.22
CA LYS A 45 -2.42 -2.37 8.91
C LYS A 45 -1.92 -3.54 8.08
N ILE A 46 -2.84 -4.39 7.63
CA ILE A 46 -2.57 -5.57 6.79
C ILE A 46 -3.57 -5.56 5.64
N PRO A 47 -3.18 -5.06 4.45
CA PRO A 47 -4.07 -5.02 3.31
C PRO A 47 -4.28 -6.41 2.71
N VAL A 48 -5.39 -6.59 2.01
CA VAL A 48 -5.67 -7.84 1.27
C VAL A 48 -4.86 -7.94 -0.02
N LYS A 49 -4.49 -6.79 -0.59
CA LYS A 49 -3.58 -6.69 -1.73
C LYS A 49 -2.21 -6.18 -1.27
N ARG A 50 -1.18 -6.44 -2.06
CA ARG A 50 0.20 -6.05 -1.72
C ARG A 50 0.39 -4.53 -1.55
N LEU A 51 -0.31 -3.69 -2.32
CA LEU A 51 -0.32 -2.22 -2.18
C LEU A 51 1.10 -1.66 -2.01
N LEU A 52 1.99 -1.98 -2.97
CA LEU A 52 3.40 -1.61 -2.87
C LEU A 52 3.58 -0.09 -2.79
N GLU A 53 2.84 0.67 -3.59
CA GLU A 53 2.90 2.14 -3.63
C GLU A 53 2.62 2.76 -2.25
N GLN A 54 1.67 2.20 -1.49
CA GLN A 54 1.37 2.71 -0.15
C GLN A 54 2.49 2.39 0.84
N ALA A 55 3.07 1.19 0.78
CA ALA A 55 4.24 0.85 1.61
C ALA A 55 5.43 1.77 1.29
N LEU A 56 5.69 2.00 0.02
CA LEU A 56 6.75 2.89 -0.43
C LEU A 56 6.50 4.33 0.06
N LEU A 57 5.27 4.84 -0.07
CA LEU A 57 4.90 6.16 0.44
C LEU A 57 5.10 6.28 1.96
N GLU A 58 4.82 5.22 2.73
CA GLU A 58 5.07 5.22 4.18
C GLU A 58 6.57 5.27 4.51
N ILE A 59 7.40 4.58 3.72
CA ILE A 59 8.87 4.65 3.81
C ILE A 59 9.37 6.08 3.48
N GLU A 60 8.92 6.66 2.37
CA GLU A 60 9.30 8.04 1.98
C GLU A 60 8.85 9.07 3.03
N LYS A 61 7.67 8.89 3.62
CA LYS A 61 7.24 9.73 4.75
C LYS A 61 8.18 9.58 5.95
N ALA A 62 8.65 8.37 6.24
CA ALA A 62 9.60 8.14 7.32
C ALA A 62 10.95 8.79 7.04
N GLU A 63 11.41 8.74 5.80
CA GLU A 63 12.63 9.42 5.32
C GLU A 63 12.57 10.93 5.57
N ILE A 64 11.49 11.59 5.12
CA ILE A 64 11.30 13.04 5.29
C ILE A 64 11.21 13.44 6.77
N ILE A 65 10.61 12.61 7.62
CA ILE A 65 10.47 12.91 9.06
C ILE A 65 11.82 12.75 9.78
N SER A 66 12.66 11.84 9.31
CA SER A 66 13.88 11.43 10.00
C SER A 66 15.16 12.03 9.43
N ASP A 67 15.07 12.84 8.37
CA ASP A 67 16.21 13.47 7.70
C ASP A 67 17.27 12.44 7.25
N THR A 68 16.80 11.26 6.82
CA THR A 68 17.60 10.23 6.16
C THR A 68 17.46 10.36 4.64
N ASN A 69 18.36 9.75 3.87
CA ASN A 69 18.28 9.74 2.41
C ASN A 69 18.33 8.29 1.91
N ILE A 70 17.33 7.89 1.14
CA ILE A 70 17.28 6.53 0.55
C ILE A 70 17.82 6.61 -0.88
N LEU A 71 18.88 5.85 -1.15
CA LEU A 71 19.59 5.84 -2.42
C LEU A 71 18.99 4.80 -3.39
N GLU A 72 18.68 3.62 -2.88
CA GLU A 72 18.18 2.51 -3.67
C GLU A 72 17.12 1.73 -2.92
N ILE A 73 16.07 1.34 -3.64
CA ILE A 73 15.01 0.46 -3.14
C ILE A 73 14.85 -0.68 -4.14
N SER A 74 15.04 -1.90 -3.67
CA SER A 74 14.82 -3.13 -4.43
C SER A 74 13.70 -3.93 -3.77
N VAL A 75 12.74 -4.39 -4.55
CA VAL A 75 11.59 -5.12 -4.03
C VAL A 75 11.62 -6.55 -4.54
N ASN A 76 11.71 -7.49 -3.61
CA ASN A 76 11.69 -8.92 -3.87
C ASN A 76 10.30 -9.48 -3.58
N GLY A 77 9.63 -10.00 -4.61
CA GLY A 77 8.31 -10.63 -4.50
C GLY A 77 7.86 -11.22 -5.84
N SER A 78 7.08 -12.30 -5.77
CA SER A 78 6.41 -12.86 -6.95
C SER A 78 5.33 -11.88 -7.42
N ASN A 79 5.49 -11.33 -8.63
CA ASN A 79 4.55 -10.39 -9.27
C ASN A 79 3.18 -11.02 -9.61
N ALA A 80 2.87 -12.22 -9.13
CA ALA A 80 1.71 -12.99 -9.55
C ALA A 80 0.36 -12.40 -9.08
N ASP A 81 0.35 -11.54 -8.07
CA ASP A 81 -0.88 -11.01 -7.47
C ASP A 81 -1.19 -9.54 -7.84
N GLU A 82 -0.32 -8.87 -8.60
CA GLU A 82 -0.54 -7.51 -9.11
C GLU A 82 -0.56 -7.54 -10.64
N GLU A 83 -1.72 -7.87 -11.23
CA GLU A 83 -2.04 -7.32 -12.55
C GLU A 83 -2.16 -5.80 -12.38
N VAL A 84 -1.04 -5.11 -12.57
CA VAL A 84 -1.03 -3.71 -12.98
C VAL A 84 -1.86 -3.65 -14.25
N ALA A 85 -3.10 -3.14 -14.14
CA ALA A 85 -3.85 -2.64 -15.28
C ALA A 85 -3.13 -1.39 -15.80
N ASN A 86 -1.93 -1.58 -16.34
CA ASN A 86 -1.18 -0.55 -17.03
C ASN A 86 -1.80 -0.41 -18.42
N GLY A 87 -2.28 0.80 -18.69
CA GLY A 87 -2.63 1.24 -20.02
C GLY A 87 -1.47 0.96 -20.98
N GLU A 88 -1.83 0.37 -22.12
CA GLU A 88 -1.08 0.38 -23.37
C GLU A 88 0.40 -0.09 -23.29
N VAL A 89 0.57 -1.40 -23.21
CA VAL A 89 1.81 -2.09 -23.55
C VAL A 89 2.15 -1.82 -25.03
N THR A 90 3.17 -1.01 -25.29
CA THR A 90 3.75 -0.91 -26.63
C THR A 90 4.55 -2.18 -26.96
N THR A 91 4.59 -2.52 -28.25
CA THR A 91 5.06 -3.80 -28.80
C THR A 91 6.58 -4.06 -28.67
N ALA A 92 7.31 -3.29 -27.85
CA ALA A 92 8.75 -3.43 -27.67
C ALA A 92 9.14 -4.39 -26.53
N ASP A 93 8.33 -4.54 -25.48
CA ASP A 93 8.68 -5.36 -24.30
C ASP A 93 8.48 -6.88 -24.50
N LYS A 94 7.77 -7.30 -25.57
CA LYS A 94 7.58 -8.73 -25.89
C LYS A 94 8.81 -9.42 -26.48
N ALA A 95 9.87 -8.69 -26.82
CA ALA A 95 11.06 -9.27 -27.46
C ALA A 95 12.16 -9.69 -26.46
N ILE A 96 12.06 -9.32 -25.19
CA ILE A 96 13.11 -9.56 -24.18
C ILE A 96 12.83 -10.84 -23.36
N ASP A 97 11.56 -11.24 -23.24
CA ASP A 97 11.13 -12.36 -22.39
C ASP A 97 11.42 -13.75 -23.00
N ASP A 98 11.62 -13.84 -24.32
CA ASP A 98 11.89 -15.10 -25.03
C ASP A 98 13.40 -15.47 -25.10
N ALA A 99 14.31 -14.61 -24.63
CA ALA A 99 15.76 -14.82 -24.76
C ALA A 99 16.46 -15.41 -23.52
N ASN A 100 15.80 -15.44 -22.34
CA ASN A 100 16.45 -15.81 -21.08
C ASN A 100 16.07 -17.21 -20.55
N LYS A 101 15.49 -18.08 -21.39
CA LYS A 101 14.88 -19.34 -20.95
C LYS A 101 15.75 -20.59 -21.05
N GLU A 102 17.05 -20.48 -21.33
CA GLU A 102 17.96 -21.64 -21.28
C GLU A 102 19.38 -21.24 -20.87
N GLU A 103 19.67 -21.24 -19.56
CA GLU A 103 20.91 -21.74 -18.93
C GLU A 103 20.98 -21.25 -17.47
N ASN A 104 20.64 -22.11 -16.50
CA ASN A 104 21.61 -22.59 -15.51
C ASN A 104 20.97 -23.65 -14.60
N ARG A 105 21.47 -24.88 -14.69
CA ARG A 105 21.15 -25.97 -13.77
C ARG A 105 22.25 -26.04 -12.71
N GLU A 106 21.81 -26.04 -11.46
CA GLU A 106 22.47 -26.58 -10.26
C GLU A 106 23.72 -25.85 -9.72
N ALA A 107 23.54 -25.17 -8.59
CA ALA A 107 24.45 -25.27 -7.44
C ALA A 107 23.67 -24.97 -6.15
N ASP A 108 23.56 -26.02 -5.34
CA ASP A 108 22.89 -26.12 -4.05
C ASP A 108 23.76 -25.43 -2.98
N GLU A 109 23.35 -24.24 -2.51
CA GLU A 109 23.88 -23.65 -1.28
C GLU A 109 22.76 -23.46 -0.26
N LYS A 110 22.77 -24.34 0.74
CA LYS A 110 22.01 -24.24 1.97
C LYS A 110 22.38 -22.94 2.71
N LYS A 111 21.60 -21.88 2.49
CA LYS A 111 21.52 -20.75 3.41
C LYS A 111 20.45 -21.09 4.45
N ASN A 112 20.90 -21.26 5.68
CA ASN A 112 20.05 -21.47 6.85
C ASN A 112 19.23 -20.19 7.12
N THR A 113 18.11 -20.04 6.41
CA THR A 113 17.06 -19.09 6.78
C THR A 113 16.17 -19.83 7.76
N GLU A 114 16.11 -19.37 8.99
CA GLU A 114 15.08 -19.82 9.94
C GLU A 114 13.73 -19.59 9.27
N GLU A 115 13.04 -20.67 8.91
CA GLU A 115 11.74 -20.63 8.25
C GLU A 115 10.75 -19.99 9.24
N ILE A 116 10.51 -18.69 9.09
CA ILE A 116 9.39 -18.03 9.74
C ILE A 116 8.14 -18.69 9.17
N VAL A 117 7.54 -19.59 9.92
CA VAL A 117 6.27 -20.22 9.57
C VAL A 117 5.17 -19.17 9.70
N LEU A 118 4.90 -18.48 8.59
CA LEU A 118 3.75 -17.60 8.50
C LEU A 118 2.46 -18.43 8.66
N PRO A 119 1.45 -17.91 9.39
CA PRO A 119 0.15 -18.56 9.43
C PRO A 119 -0.46 -18.61 8.02
N ASN A 120 -1.27 -19.64 7.77
CA ASN A 120 -1.82 -19.92 6.44
C ASN A 120 -2.51 -18.69 5.83
N GLY A 121 -2.08 -18.33 4.62
CA GLY A 121 -2.68 -17.29 3.79
C GLY A 121 -2.08 -15.89 3.95
N ILE A 122 -1.15 -15.64 4.89
CA ILE A 122 -0.38 -14.37 4.91
C ILE A 122 0.79 -14.51 3.96
N HIS A 123 0.93 -13.53 3.07
CA HIS A 123 2.07 -13.41 2.16
C HIS A 123 3.00 -12.29 2.64
N GLN A 124 4.29 -12.45 2.37
CA GLN A 124 5.34 -11.50 2.71
C GLN A 124 5.96 -10.93 1.43
N THR A 125 6.20 -9.63 1.42
CA THR A 125 7.02 -8.94 0.42
C THR A 125 8.24 -8.38 1.13
N THR A 126 9.42 -8.63 0.57
CA THR A 126 10.67 -8.12 1.12
C THR A 126 11.13 -6.92 0.31
N ILE A 127 11.54 -5.86 1.01
CA ILE A 127 12.05 -4.62 0.45
C ILE A 127 13.48 -4.45 1.01
N ASN A 128 14.48 -4.42 0.14
CA ASN A 128 15.84 -4.06 0.54
C ASN A 128 16.10 -2.62 0.15
N MET A 129 16.66 -1.87 1.08
CA MET A 129 16.93 -0.44 0.94
C MET A 129 18.39 -0.18 1.24
N LEU A 130 19.01 0.66 0.42
CA LEU A 130 20.31 1.24 0.71
C LEU A 130 20.10 2.74 0.91
N GLY A 131 20.68 3.29 1.97
CA GLY A 131 20.55 4.70 2.28
C GLY A 131 21.74 5.24 3.06
N GLU A 132 21.70 6.54 3.27
CA GLU A 132 22.66 7.30 4.05
C GLU A 132 21.93 8.10 5.13
N ALA A 133 22.58 8.28 6.28
CA ALA A 133 22.07 9.12 7.36
C ALA A 133 23.16 10.03 7.90
N SER A 134 22.77 11.21 8.38
CA SER A 134 23.73 12.18 8.94
C SER A 134 24.37 11.67 10.23
N THR A 135 23.59 11.08 11.14
CA THR A 135 24.09 10.42 12.34
C THR A 135 23.27 9.17 12.67
N TYR A 136 23.75 8.41 13.67
CA TYR A 136 23.03 7.26 14.21
C TYR A 136 21.62 7.61 14.72
N PHE A 137 21.42 8.82 15.26
CA PHE A 137 20.12 9.20 15.84
C PHE A 137 19.04 9.41 14.77
N GLU A 138 19.40 9.95 13.60
CA GLU A 138 18.49 10.08 12.46
C GLU A 138 18.11 8.69 11.93
N LEU A 139 19.07 7.77 11.86
CA LEU A 139 18.81 6.38 11.50
C LEU A 139 17.88 5.69 12.52
N GLU A 140 18.14 5.83 13.82
CA GLU A 140 17.28 5.29 14.88
C GLU A 140 15.84 5.83 14.76
N LYS A 141 15.68 7.14 14.55
CA LYS A 141 14.39 7.78 14.35
C LYS A 141 13.69 7.27 13.08
N PHE A 142 14.44 7.01 12.01
CA PHE A 142 13.93 6.40 10.79
C PHE A 142 13.39 4.99 11.04
N LEU A 143 14.13 4.15 11.77
CA LEU A 143 13.68 2.81 12.15
C LEU A 143 12.42 2.88 13.01
N GLU A 144 12.39 3.73 14.04
CA GLU A 144 11.20 3.93 14.88
C GLU A 144 9.99 4.37 14.04
N LYS A 145 10.21 5.20 13.03
CA LYS A 145 9.15 5.72 12.17
C LYS A 145 8.60 4.68 11.19
N ILE A 146 9.45 3.78 10.69
CA ILE A 146 9.03 2.62 9.88
C ILE A 146 8.22 1.64 10.73
N GLU A 147 8.70 1.30 11.93
CA GLU A 147 8.01 0.34 12.81
C GLU A 147 6.68 0.89 13.37
N SER A 148 6.59 2.20 13.58
CA SER A 148 5.37 2.89 14.03
C SER A 148 4.49 3.41 12.88
N SER A 149 4.75 2.97 11.65
CA SER A 149 3.93 3.33 10.49
C SER A 149 2.51 2.73 10.60
N GLN A 150 1.61 3.18 9.71
CA GLN A 150 0.22 2.71 9.78
C GLN A 150 0.12 1.24 9.35
N ARG A 151 0.99 0.84 8.42
CA ARG A 151 1.14 -0.53 7.96
C ARG A 151 2.09 -1.32 8.87
N ILE A 152 1.81 -2.60 9.07
CA ILE A 152 2.73 -3.47 9.84
C ILE A 152 3.92 -3.83 8.95
N MET A 153 5.10 -3.36 9.36
CA MET A 153 6.39 -3.60 8.72
C MET A 153 7.38 -4.13 9.76
N THR A 154 8.21 -5.10 9.39
CA THR A 154 9.24 -5.68 10.27
C THR A 154 10.61 -5.47 9.68
N VAL A 155 11.56 -5.07 10.53
CA VAL A 155 12.97 -5.00 10.15
C VAL A 155 13.58 -6.40 10.31
N ASP A 156 14.01 -7.00 9.20
CA ASP A 156 14.60 -8.34 9.20
C ASP A 156 16.12 -8.29 9.39
N SER A 157 16.79 -7.30 8.77
CA SER A 157 18.23 -7.11 8.94
C SER A 157 18.63 -5.65 8.71
N LEU A 158 19.68 -5.23 9.42
CA LEU A 158 20.29 -3.90 9.32
C LEU A 158 21.81 -4.05 9.36
N ASN A 159 22.48 -3.59 8.30
CA ASN A 159 23.93 -3.41 8.27
C ASN A 159 24.25 -1.93 8.25
N ILE A 160 25.20 -1.49 9.08
CA ILE A 160 25.64 -0.09 9.16
C ILE A 160 27.13 -0.03 8.87
N THR A 161 27.52 0.87 7.99
CA THR A 161 28.91 1.18 7.68
C THR A 161 29.21 2.61 8.13
N GLY A 162 30.26 2.75 8.96
CA GLY A 162 30.66 4.06 9.49
C GLY A 162 31.28 4.98 8.42
N PRO A 163 31.43 6.27 8.73
CA PRO A 163 31.98 7.25 7.80
C PRO A 163 33.43 6.92 7.46
N LYS A 164 33.85 7.30 6.25
CA LYS A 164 35.23 7.13 5.77
C LYS A 164 36.17 8.06 6.55
N GLU A 165 37.41 7.60 6.76
CA GLU A 165 38.43 8.43 7.40
C GLU A 165 38.78 9.62 6.50
N ILE A 166 38.78 10.83 7.06
CA ILE A 166 39.12 12.05 6.35
C ILE A 166 40.61 12.03 6.04
N ILE A 167 40.97 11.86 4.77
CA ILE A 167 42.37 11.86 4.31
C ILE A 167 42.77 13.20 3.66
N ALA A 168 41.81 14.07 3.35
CA ALA A 168 42.03 15.40 2.80
C ALA A 168 41.09 16.47 3.39
N VAL A 169 41.55 17.72 3.47
CA VAL A 169 40.79 18.86 4.05
C VAL A 169 39.49 19.18 3.28
N GLU A 170 39.37 18.72 2.03
CA GLU A 170 38.20 18.92 1.17
C GLU A 170 37.12 17.85 1.35
N GLU A 171 37.40 16.77 2.10
CA GLU A 171 36.44 15.71 2.37
C GLU A 171 35.61 16.06 3.61
N SER A 172 34.30 16.27 3.42
CA SER A 172 33.35 16.56 4.51
C SER A 172 32.29 15.48 4.69
N ASP A 173 32.45 14.32 4.04
CA ASP A 173 31.42 13.29 4.06
C ASP A 173 31.52 12.51 5.38
N GLN A 174 30.59 12.81 6.27
CA GLN A 174 30.48 12.23 7.61
C GLN A 174 29.21 11.38 7.75
N GLN A 175 28.57 11.05 6.64
CA GLN A 175 27.35 10.25 6.64
C GLN A 175 27.67 8.78 6.92
N ILE A 176 26.68 8.10 7.51
CA ILE A 176 26.71 6.66 7.71
C ILE A 176 25.92 5.99 6.60
N ASP A 177 26.51 4.99 5.97
CA ASP A 177 25.81 4.17 4.99
C ASP A 177 25.08 3.03 5.73
N PHE A 178 23.86 2.71 5.31
CA PHE A 178 23.13 1.58 5.86
C PHE A 178 22.45 0.75 4.76
N GLU A 179 22.35 -0.54 5.02
CA GLU A 179 21.58 -1.50 4.22
C GLU A 179 20.53 -2.12 5.14
N LEU A 180 19.28 -1.99 4.73
CA LEU A 180 18.12 -2.34 5.54
C LEU A 180 17.21 -3.28 4.75
N THR A 181 16.87 -4.42 5.33
CA THR A 181 15.86 -5.34 4.78
C THR A 181 14.60 -5.26 5.62
N VAL A 182 13.48 -4.88 5.00
CA VAL A 182 12.17 -4.77 5.63
C VAL A 182 11.20 -5.72 4.97
N SER A 183 10.39 -6.39 5.79
CA SER A 183 9.30 -7.23 5.33
C SER A 183 7.95 -6.62 5.62
N VAL A 184 7.07 -6.76 4.64
CA VAL A 184 5.71 -6.22 4.65
C VAL A 184 4.73 -7.33 4.35
N TYR A 185 3.61 -7.36 5.07
CA TYR A 185 2.64 -8.45 5.00
C TYR A 185 1.35 -8.04 4.27
N TYR A 186 0.69 -9.01 3.65
CA TYR A 186 -0.65 -8.88 3.06
C TYR A 186 -1.41 -10.21 3.13
N TYR A 187 -2.74 -10.14 3.06
CA TYR A 187 -3.62 -11.31 3.24
C TYR A 187 -4.59 -11.49 2.06
N PRO A 188 -4.15 -12.12 0.95
CA PRO A 188 -4.91 -12.19 -0.30
C PRO A 188 -6.12 -13.13 -0.29
N THR A 189 -6.27 -13.97 0.73
CA THR A 189 -7.37 -14.93 0.81
C THR A 189 -8.73 -14.28 1.07
N LEU A 190 -8.77 -13.01 1.51
CA LEU A 190 -10.01 -12.27 1.81
C LEU A 190 -10.47 -11.43 0.62
N ASN A 191 -11.01 -12.10 -0.41
CA ASN A 191 -11.54 -11.43 -1.60
C ASN A 191 -12.73 -10.50 -1.29
N ASP A 192 -13.54 -10.84 -0.29
CA ASP A 192 -14.73 -10.05 0.11
C ASP A 192 -14.37 -8.64 0.60
N LEU A 193 -13.11 -8.42 0.98
CA LEU A 193 -12.61 -7.17 1.55
C LEU A 193 -11.97 -6.24 0.51
N ILE A 194 -11.90 -6.68 -0.76
CA ILE A 194 -11.31 -5.88 -1.85
C ILE A 194 -12.07 -4.55 -2.07
N GLU A 195 -13.38 -4.52 -1.81
CA GLU A 195 -14.20 -3.31 -1.94
C GLU A 195 -13.85 -2.23 -0.90
N ASP A 196 -13.31 -2.64 0.26
CA ASP A 196 -12.97 -1.79 1.40
C ASP A 196 -11.46 -1.43 1.45
N LEU A 197 -10.75 -1.52 0.32
CA LEU A 197 -9.33 -1.19 0.26
C LEU A 197 -9.07 0.27 0.66
N PRO A 198 -8.02 0.54 1.46
CA PRO A 198 -7.66 1.90 1.80
C PRO A 198 -7.22 2.66 0.55
N GLN A 199 -7.79 3.83 0.35
CA GLN A 199 -7.42 4.71 -0.75
C GLN A 199 -6.13 5.48 -0.40
N LEU A 200 -5.34 5.78 -1.43
CA LEU A 200 -4.14 6.61 -1.27
C LEU A 200 -4.54 8.05 -0.93
N ASP A 201 -4.01 8.57 0.18
CA ASP A 201 -4.19 9.97 0.56
C ASP A 201 -3.39 10.86 -0.40
N THR A 202 -4.11 11.47 -1.35
CA THR A 202 -3.53 12.34 -2.36
C THR A 202 -3.94 13.78 -2.07
N PRO A 203 -2.98 14.74 -2.09
CA PRO A 203 -3.32 16.14 -1.91
C PRO A 203 -4.22 16.60 -3.07
N LYS A 204 -5.09 17.57 -2.79
CA LYS A 204 -5.93 18.17 -3.84
C LYS A 204 -5.07 18.69 -4.98
N VAL A 205 -5.44 18.36 -6.21
CA VAL A 205 -4.78 18.87 -7.42
C VAL A 205 -4.63 20.38 -7.36
N SER A 206 -3.43 20.87 -7.62
CA SER A 206 -3.15 22.30 -7.64
C SER A 206 -3.68 22.87 -8.96
N GLU A 207 -4.44 23.98 -8.93
CA GLU A 207 -4.93 24.70 -10.12
C GLU A 207 -3.79 25.43 -10.87
N ARG A 208 -2.62 24.79 -10.98
CA ARG A 208 -1.46 25.33 -11.68
C ARG A 208 -1.74 25.31 -13.16
N LYS A 209 -1.73 26.48 -13.78
CA LYS A 209 -1.77 26.62 -15.24
C LYS A 209 -0.50 25.99 -15.81
N ASN A 210 -0.66 25.16 -16.84
CA ASN A 210 0.45 24.57 -17.55
C ASN A 210 1.29 25.71 -18.19
N PRO A 211 2.58 25.85 -17.86
CA PRO A 211 3.43 26.91 -18.40
C PRO A 211 3.69 26.76 -19.92
N PHE A 212 3.35 25.60 -20.50
CA PHE A 212 3.44 25.31 -21.93
C PHE A 212 2.09 25.35 -22.64
N ASP A 213 1.01 25.73 -21.96
CA ASP A 213 -0.27 26.00 -22.61
C ASP A 213 -0.15 27.28 -23.43
N THR A 214 0.25 27.11 -24.68
CA THR A 214 0.42 28.19 -25.67
C THR A 214 -0.93 28.54 -26.31
N GLY A 215 -1.95 28.78 -25.47
CA GLY A 215 -3.22 29.42 -25.86
C GLY A 215 -3.71 29.07 -27.25
N THR A 216 -3.88 27.77 -27.55
CA THR A 216 -4.49 27.38 -28.81
C THR A 216 -5.93 27.82 -28.78
N LEU A 217 -6.20 28.84 -29.59
CA LEU A 217 -7.50 29.47 -29.78
C LEU A 217 -8.54 28.37 -29.97
N GLU A 218 -9.45 28.29 -29.00
CA GLU A 218 -10.71 27.61 -29.13
C GLU A 218 -11.42 28.22 -30.35
N ASN A 219 -11.30 27.53 -31.49
CA ASN A 219 -12.18 27.77 -32.62
C ASN A 219 -13.59 27.44 -32.13
N SER A 220 -14.28 28.50 -31.73
CA SER A 220 -15.72 28.56 -31.63
C SER A 220 -16.29 27.98 -32.92
N LYS A 221 -16.79 26.75 -32.83
CA LYS A 221 -17.72 26.20 -33.81
C LYS A 221 -19.03 26.94 -33.62
N ASP A 222 -19.16 28.07 -34.30
CA ASP A 222 -20.42 28.49 -34.87
C ASP A 222 -20.65 27.63 -36.12
N GLN A 223 -21.50 26.60 -35.99
CA GLN A 223 -22.41 26.07 -37.02
C GLN A 223 -23.29 24.97 -36.47
#